data_AF-A0A937VF39-F1
#
_entry.id   AF-A0A937VF39-F1
#
_cell.length_a   1.000
_cell.length_b   1.000
_cell.length_c   1.000
_cell.angle_alpha   90.00
_cell.angle_beta   90.00
_cell.angle_gamma   90.00
#
_symmetry.space_group_name_H-M   'P 1'
#
loop_
_entity.id
_entity.type
_entity.pdbx_description
1 polymer ?
#
loop_
_entity_poly.entity_id
_entity_poly.type
_entity_poly.pdbx_seq_one_letter_code
_entity_poly.pdbx_strand_id
1 'polypeptide(L)'
;MSVQEAALYGDLVLALRDYAAAQLAALSPEGDVNAARACLDEFIRTWFFTPQKELYDSAPREVIWREQLGEQNPLPKKYAAEAYGDDCPICQAMREEIESAESDEAHGHFWGYCPDTCLLELYDPQGAEERWQKEFARMEAAREEREQAQSVAPDYTPPPPPVPQLDPETFLSVLRRPWLDPELHRAGQKLVERCDVPLPTVSGGAPYRRITHNEALSLLAGLHQQGVDIQALLAQIEAWPYQNVALDWLSEPEQNVALICQAMETKIAPDDEAELARFRHHREFILTLARLVPPGARLWLSGWLEAVAYGAMMSQVA
;
A
#
# COMPACT_ATOMS: atom_id res chain seq x y z
N MET A 1 9.94 23.46 -2.09
CA MET A 1 9.41 22.27 -1.42
C MET A 1 8.23 21.81 -2.23
N SER A 2 8.23 20.56 -2.70
CA SER A 2 7.03 19.98 -3.28
C SER A 2 6.00 19.70 -2.18
N VAL A 3 4.72 19.64 -2.51
CA VAL A 3 3.64 19.28 -1.56
C VAL A 3 3.89 17.91 -0.92
N GLN A 4 4.56 17.01 -1.66
CA GLN A 4 5.02 15.70 -1.18
C GLN A 4 5.96 15.84 0.03
N GLU A 5 6.76 16.91 0.08
CA GLU A 5 7.76 17.12 1.13
C GLU A 5 7.16 17.71 2.40
N ALA A 6 6.14 18.58 2.32
CA ALA A 6 5.55 19.20 3.51
C ALA A 6 4.70 18.23 4.35
N ALA A 7 4.05 17.25 3.71
CA ALA A 7 3.23 16.23 4.38
C ALA A 7 4.07 15.09 4.99
N LEU A 8 5.13 14.63 4.31
CA LEU A 8 6.02 13.57 4.81
C LEU A 8 7.14 14.07 5.73
N TYR A 9 7.49 15.36 5.65
CA TYR A 9 8.59 15.94 6.44
C TYR A 9 8.15 17.05 7.39
N GLY A 10 6.95 16.95 7.98
CA GLY A 10 6.48 17.92 8.98
C GLY A 10 7.52 18.18 10.08
N ASP A 11 8.15 17.13 10.60
CA ASP A 11 9.22 17.22 11.60
C ASP A 11 10.48 17.92 11.06
N LEU A 12 10.85 17.70 9.80
CA LEU A 12 11.98 18.39 9.17
C LEU A 12 11.68 19.88 9.01
N VAL A 13 10.46 20.25 8.61
CA VAL A 13 10.05 21.64 8.46
C VAL A 13 10.12 22.34 9.82
N LEU A 14 9.64 21.70 10.90
CA LEU A 14 9.76 22.22 12.26
C LEU A 14 11.22 22.34 12.71
N ALA A 15 12.06 21.35 12.41
CA ALA A 15 13.48 21.37 12.73
C ALA A 15 14.23 22.48 11.98
N LEU A 16 13.95 22.66 10.69
CA LEU A 16 14.52 23.73 9.87
C LEU A 16 14.02 25.11 10.30
N ARG A 17 12.74 25.23 10.67
CA ARG A 17 12.17 26.45 11.25
C ARG A 17 12.92 26.83 12.52
N ASP A 18 13.11 25.88 13.43
CA ASP A 18 13.78 26.13 14.71
C ASP A 18 15.26 26.49 14.52
N TYR A 19 15.94 25.80 13.61
CA TYR A 19 17.30 26.15 13.23
C TYR A 19 17.38 27.56 12.63
N ALA A 20 16.50 27.88 11.67
CA ALA A 20 16.46 29.20 11.05
C ALA A 20 16.12 30.31 12.05
N ALA A 21 15.20 30.07 13.00
CA ALA A 21 14.87 31.01 14.06
C ALA A 21 16.08 31.33 14.93
N ALA A 22 16.86 30.31 15.32
CA ALA A 22 18.10 30.49 16.08
C ALA A 22 19.14 31.31 15.30
N GLN A 23 19.32 31.01 14.01
CA GLN A 23 20.23 31.76 13.15
C GLN A 23 19.80 33.22 12.97
N LEU A 24 18.51 33.49 12.77
CA LEU A 24 17.97 34.84 12.62
C LEU A 24 18.14 35.66 13.90
N ALA A 25 17.89 35.07 15.06
CA ALA A 25 18.10 35.73 16.35
C ALA A 25 19.58 36.07 16.57
N ALA A 26 20.52 35.21 16.13
CA ALA A 26 21.95 35.46 16.27
C ALA A 26 22.47 36.63 15.41
N LEU A 27 21.73 37.08 14.40
CA LEU A 27 22.12 38.20 13.53
C LEU A 27 21.87 39.59 14.14
N SER A 28 21.09 39.69 15.22
CA SER A 28 20.79 40.95 15.90
C SER A 28 21.16 40.86 17.38
N PRO A 29 21.80 41.90 17.97
CA PRO A 29 22.11 41.94 19.41
C PRO A 29 20.87 41.84 20.31
N GLU A 30 19.70 42.23 19.80
CA GLU A 30 18.40 42.17 20.49
C GLU A 30 17.53 41.00 19.99
N GLY A 31 18.11 40.07 19.23
CA GLY A 31 17.37 38.98 18.60
C GLY A 31 16.72 38.03 19.62
N ASP A 32 15.41 37.85 19.49
CA ASP A 32 14.64 36.85 20.25
C ASP A 32 14.29 35.67 19.33
N VAL A 33 14.75 34.48 19.70
CA VAL A 33 14.48 33.21 19.00
C VAL A 33 12.98 32.96 18.90
N ASN A 34 12.20 33.30 19.94
CA ASN A 34 10.75 33.06 19.92
C ASN A 34 10.03 34.00 18.95
N ALA A 35 10.44 35.28 18.90
CA ALA A 35 9.92 36.23 17.92
C ALA A 35 10.29 35.81 16.48
N ALA A 36 11.52 35.35 16.26
CA ALA A 36 11.95 34.83 14.96
C ALA A 36 11.17 33.56 14.55
N ARG A 37 10.95 32.63 15.51
CA ARG A 37 10.12 31.43 15.30
C ARG A 37 8.69 31.81 14.93
N ALA A 38 8.05 32.72 15.66
CA ALA A 38 6.69 33.16 15.38
C ALA A 38 6.55 33.78 13.98
N CYS A 39 7.55 34.54 13.53
CA CYS A 39 7.59 35.07 12.17
C CYS A 39 7.66 33.95 11.12
N LEU A 40 8.49 32.93 11.34
CA LEU A 40 8.58 31.78 10.45
C LEU A 40 7.31 30.92 10.47
N ASP A 41 6.67 30.77 11.63
CA ASP A 41 5.38 30.09 11.76
C ASP A 41 4.29 30.80 10.95
N GLU A 42 4.24 32.13 10.99
CA GLU A 42 3.31 32.91 10.17
C GLU A 42 3.59 32.77 8.68
N PHE A 43 4.87 32.67 8.28
CA PHE A 43 5.24 32.41 6.90
C PHE A 43 4.77 31.02 6.43
N ILE A 44 5.00 29.98 7.24
CA ILE A 44 4.55 28.61 6.96
C ILE A 44 3.03 28.57 6.87
N ARG A 45 2.33 29.20 7.82
CA ARG A 45 0.88 29.34 7.80
C ARG A 45 0.41 30.03 6.53
N THR A 46 0.99 31.18 6.18
CA THR A 46 0.62 31.91 4.97
C THR A 46 0.75 31.03 3.73
N TRP A 47 1.84 30.25 3.62
CA TRP A 47 2.04 29.33 2.50
C TRP A 47 0.91 28.29 2.38
N PHE A 48 0.51 27.65 3.48
CA PHE A 48 -0.56 26.65 3.47
C PHE A 48 -1.91 27.21 3.00
N PHE A 49 -2.17 28.48 3.29
CA PHE A 49 -3.46 29.12 3.02
C PHE A 49 -3.46 29.94 1.72
N THR A 50 -2.30 30.11 1.08
CA THR A 50 -2.19 30.86 -0.17
C THR A 50 -2.30 29.92 -1.37
N PRO A 51 -3.23 30.18 -2.31
CA PRO A 51 -3.29 29.49 -3.60
C PRO A 51 -1.94 29.43 -4.31
N GLN A 52 -1.56 28.25 -4.79
CA GLN A 52 -0.32 28.03 -5.55
C GLN A 52 -0.65 27.71 -7.01
N LYS A 53 0.13 28.24 -7.95
CA LYS A 53 -0.07 27.96 -9.38
C LYS A 53 0.20 26.51 -9.72
N GLU A 54 1.19 25.93 -9.06
CA GLU A 54 1.58 24.52 -9.16
C GLU A 54 0.47 23.60 -8.62
N LEU A 55 -0.49 24.15 -7.87
CA LEU A 55 -1.70 23.48 -7.38
C LEU A 55 -2.95 23.97 -8.11
N TYR A 56 -2.79 24.52 -9.31
CA TYR A 56 -3.89 24.99 -10.16
C TYR A 56 -4.79 26.01 -9.46
N ASP A 57 -4.15 26.94 -8.74
CA ASP A 57 -4.77 27.96 -7.89
C ASP A 57 -5.53 27.42 -6.66
N SER A 58 -5.28 26.18 -6.26
CA SER A 58 -5.74 25.67 -4.96
C SER A 58 -4.72 26.00 -3.87
N ALA A 59 -5.20 26.27 -2.65
CA ALA A 59 -4.32 26.38 -1.50
C ALA A 59 -3.88 24.97 -1.05
N PRO A 60 -2.62 24.78 -0.60
CA PRO A 60 -2.16 23.48 -0.08
C PRO A 60 -3.10 22.91 0.99
N ARG A 61 -3.64 23.77 1.87
CA ARG A 61 -4.63 23.40 2.87
C ARG A 61 -5.85 22.69 2.28
N GLU A 62 -6.44 23.26 1.24
CA GLU A 62 -7.66 22.74 0.61
C GLU A 62 -7.41 21.40 -0.06
N VAL A 63 -6.26 21.29 -0.73
CA VAL A 63 -5.82 20.05 -1.36
C VAL A 63 -5.69 18.94 -0.33
N ILE A 64 -4.93 19.18 0.74
CA ILE A 64 -4.69 18.19 1.80
C ILE A 64 -5.99 17.77 2.47
N TRP A 65 -6.86 18.71 2.87
CA TRP A 65 -8.13 18.37 3.52
C TRP A 65 -9.10 17.58 2.64
N ARG A 66 -9.20 17.89 1.35
CA ARG A 66 -10.01 17.09 0.41
C ARG A 66 -9.48 15.68 0.30
N GLU A 67 -8.17 15.48 0.18
CA GLU A 67 -7.60 14.14 0.04
C GLU A 67 -7.78 13.29 1.30
N GLN A 68 -7.61 13.86 2.50
CA GLN A 68 -7.90 13.13 3.75
C GLN A 68 -9.37 12.71 3.87
N LEU A 69 -10.29 13.50 3.30
CA LEU A 69 -11.71 13.17 3.26
C LEU A 69 -12.06 12.18 2.13
N GLY A 70 -11.11 11.88 1.23
CA GLY A 70 -11.36 11.09 0.02
C GLY A 70 -12.17 11.85 -1.04
N GLU A 71 -12.14 13.18 -1.00
CA GLU A 71 -12.75 14.07 -1.99
C GLU A 71 -11.75 14.40 -3.11
N GLN A 72 -12.24 14.51 -4.34
CA GLN A 72 -11.39 14.88 -5.48
C GLN A 72 -10.94 16.33 -5.41
N ASN A 73 -9.73 16.62 -5.89
CA ASN A 73 -9.27 17.99 -6.02
C ASN A 73 -9.69 18.57 -7.37
N PRO A 74 -10.47 19.67 -7.38
CA PRO A 74 -10.95 20.28 -8.62
C PRO A 74 -9.78 20.80 -9.44
N LEU A 75 -9.89 20.66 -10.76
CA LEU A 75 -8.88 21.13 -11.71
C LEU A 75 -9.52 22.15 -12.66
N PRO A 76 -9.43 23.46 -12.38
CA PRO A 76 -10.13 24.45 -13.20
C PRO A 76 -9.87 24.27 -14.69
N LYS A 77 -10.91 24.39 -15.53
CA LYS A 77 -10.82 24.09 -16.98
C LYS A 77 -9.64 24.74 -17.70
N LYS A 78 -9.24 25.95 -17.27
CA LYS A 78 -8.09 26.67 -17.82
C LYS A 78 -6.76 25.91 -17.70
N TYR A 79 -6.67 24.95 -16.78
CA TYR A 79 -5.50 24.10 -16.53
C TYR A 79 -5.60 22.71 -17.16
N ALA A 80 -6.73 22.37 -17.82
CA ALA A 80 -6.95 21.05 -18.42
C ALA A 80 -5.85 20.66 -19.43
N ALA A 81 -5.47 21.59 -20.29
CA ALA A 81 -4.42 21.40 -21.29
C ALA A 81 -3.02 21.28 -20.67
N GLU A 82 -2.79 21.96 -19.54
CA GLU A 82 -1.50 21.92 -18.82
C GLU A 82 -1.35 20.59 -18.06
N ALA A 83 -2.39 20.15 -17.36
CA ALA A 83 -2.37 18.93 -16.56
C ALA A 83 -2.38 17.66 -17.42
N TYR A 84 -3.08 17.68 -18.55
CA TYR A 84 -3.26 16.50 -19.43
C TYR A 84 -2.77 16.78 -20.84
N GLY A 85 -1.53 17.27 -20.98
CA GLY A 85 -0.93 17.71 -22.25
C GLY A 85 -0.63 16.60 -23.27
N ASP A 86 -0.52 15.35 -22.83
CA ASP A 86 -0.03 14.24 -23.66
C ASP A 86 -1.07 13.71 -24.63
N ASP A 87 -0.62 13.31 -25.84
CA ASP A 87 -1.44 12.70 -26.89
C ASP A 87 -1.80 11.22 -26.59
N CYS A 88 -1.91 10.84 -25.32
CA CYS A 88 -2.34 9.49 -24.94
C CYS A 88 -3.87 9.43 -24.75
N PRO A 89 -4.52 8.29 -25.03
CA PRO A 89 -5.99 8.17 -24.92
C PRO A 89 -6.55 8.49 -23.53
N ILE A 90 -5.77 8.26 -22.46
CA ILE A 90 -6.19 8.55 -21.08
C ILE A 90 -6.20 10.06 -20.84
N CYS A 91 -5.12 10.78 -21.21
CA CYS A 91 -5.04 12.23 -21.08
C CYS A 91 -6.12 12.93 -21.90
N GLN A 92 -6.44 12.44 -23.10
CA GLN A 92 -7.52 12.96 -23.92
C GLN A 92 -8.88 12.77 -23.24
N ALA A 93 -9.17 11.56 -22.73
CA ALA A 93 -10.41 11.28 -22.02
C ALA A 93 -10.58 12.14 -20.75
N MET A 94 -9.52 12.28 -19.94
CA MET A 94 -9.54 13.13 -18.74
C MET A 94 -9.74 14.61 -19.09
N ARG A 95 -9.10 15.08 -20.17
CA ARG A 95 -9.27 16.46 -20.65
C ARG A 95 -10.71 16.70 -21.13
N GLU A 96 -11.29 15.77 -21.90
CA GLU A 96 -12.67 15.85 -22.36
C GLU A 96 -13.67 15.86 -21.19
N GLU A 97 -13.43 15.07 -20.14
CA GLU A 97 -14.24 15.08 -18.92
C GLU A 97 -14.21 16.45 -18.24
N ILE A 98 -13.02 17.04 -18.06
CA ILE A 98 -12.84 18.37 -17.47
C ILE A 98 -13.54 19.45 -18.31
N GLU A 99 -13.32 19.43 -19.62
CA GLU A 99 -13.87 20.44 -20.53
C GLU A 99 -15.41 20.36 -20.60
N SER A 100 -15.97 19.16 -20.56
CA SER A 100 -17.41 18.90 -20.64
C SER A 100 -18.15 19.06 -19.31
N ALA A 101 -17.44 19.09 -18.16
CA ALA A 101 -18.05 19.24 -16.84
C ALA A 101 -18.85 20.55 -16.70
N GLU A 102 -19.96 20.52 -15.96
CA GLU A 102 -20.83 21.70 -15.79
C GLU A 102 -20.17 22.80 -14.93
N SER A 103 -19.24 22.41 -14.06
CA SER A 103 -18.46 23.33 -13.22
C SER A 103 -17.05 22.79 -12.96
N ASP A 104 -16.17 23.66 -12.46
CA ASP A 104 -14.81 23.29 -12.03
C ASP A 104 -14.80 22.33 -10.82
N GLU A 105 -15.90 22.24 -10.07
CA GLU A 105 -16.04 21.35 -8.90
C GLU A 105 -16.66 19.98 -9.26
N ALA A 106 -17.20 19.83 -10.47
CA ALA A 106 -17.88 18.62 -10.92
C ALA A 106 -16.91 17.53 -11.42
N HIS A 107 -15.62 17.84 -11.47
CA HIS A 107 -14.55 16.93 -11.84
C HIS A 107 -13.35 17.20 -10.94
N GLY A 108 -12.49 16.21 -10.78
CA GLY A 108 -11.27 16.41 -10.04
C GLY A 108 -10.36 15.20 -10.06
N HIS A 109 -9.14 15.42 -9.60
CA HIS A 109 -8.09 14.41 -9.57
C HIS A 109 -7.68 14.13 -8.13
N PHE A 110 -7.46 12.85 -7.81
CA PHE A 110 -6.75 12.49 -6.59
C PHE A 110 -5.27 12.55 -6.87
N TRP A 111 -4.56 13.46 -6.21
CA TRP A 111 -3.12 13.49 -6.29
C TRP A 111 -2.56 12.23 -5.62
N GLY A 112 -3.30 11.67 -4.65
CA GLY A 112 -3.04 10.35 -4.08
C GLY A 112 -2.10 10.40 -2.89
N TYR A 113 -2.04 11.54 -2.22
CA TYR A 113 -1.02 11.85 -1.22
C TYR A 113 -1.64 12.53 0.00
N CYS A 114 -2.06 11.72 0.98
CA CYS A 114 -2.40 12.23 2.30
C CYS A 114 -2.02 11.30 3.44
N PRO A 115 -1.07 11.69 4.32
CA PRO A 115 -0.85 10.97 5.57
C PRO A 115 -2.00 11.25 6.54
N ASP A 116 -2.30 10.29 7.42
CA ASP A 116 -3.34 10.40 8.45
C ASP A 116 -3.10 11.57 9.41
N THR A 117 -1.84 11.97 9.58
CA THR A 117 -1.44 13.14 10.36
C THR A 117 -0.52 14.04 9.55
N CYS A 118 -0.74 15.36 9.58
CA CYS A 118 0.12 16.29 8.84
C CYS A 118 0.40 17.59 9.61
N LEU A 119 1.46 18.29 9.20
CA LEU A 119 1.90 19.56 9.80
C LEU A 119 0.78 20.62 9.86
N LEU A 120 -0.17 20.56 8.93
CA LEU A 120 -1.29 21.48 8.85
C LEU A 120 -2.18 21.44 10.09
N GLU A 121 -2.24 20.33 10.84
CA GLU A 121 -2.98 20.26 12.11
C GLU A 121 -2.48 21.25 13.16
N LEU A 122 -1.18 21.58 13.13
CA LEU A 122 -0.60 22.59 14.02
C LEU A 122 -0.96 24.03 13.59
N TYR A 123 -1.11 24.26 12.28
CA TYR A 123 -1.32 25.61 11.72
C TYR A 123 -2.80 25.92 11.41
N ASP A 124 -3.65 24.89 11.32
CA ASP A 124 -5.10 24.97 11.11
C ASP A 124 -5.86 24.02 12.05
N PRO A 125 -5.79 24.22 13.39
CA PRO A 125 -6.46 23.35 14.34
C PRO A 125 -7.99 23.38 14.20
N GLN A 126 -8.55 24.49 13.72
CA GLN A 126 -9.99 24.61 13.46
C GLN A 126 -10.41 23.77 12.26
N GLY A 127 -9.69 23.85 11.13
CA GLY A 127 -9.99 23.00 9.98
C GLY A 127 -9.74 21.51 10.26
N ALA A 128 -8.75 21.17 11.08
CA ALA A 128 -8.51 19.79 11.50
C ALA A 128 -9.70 19.23 12.31
N GLU A 129 -10.28 20.04 13.20
CA GLU A 129 -11.49 19.68 13.97
C GLU A 129 -12.71 19.55 13.05
N GLU A 130 -12.94 20.51 12.14
CA GLU A 130 -14.03 20.44 11.16
C GLU A 130 -13.95 19.19 10.29
N ARG A 131 -12.74 18.83 9.86
CA ARG A 131 -12.46 17.60 9.10
C ARG A 131 -12.77 16.36 9.94
N TRP A 132 -12.31 16.31 11.19
CA TRP A 132 -12.62 15.20 12.10
C TRP A 132 -14.13 15.03 12.31
N GLN A 133 -14.87 16.12 12.46
CA GLN A 133 -16.33 16.08 12.62
C GLN A 133 -17.02 15.50 11.37
N LYS A 134 -16.56 15.86 10.17
CA LYS A 134 -17.06 15.29 8.91
C LYS A 134 -16.78 13.79 8.82
N GLU A 135 -15.56 13.37 9.16
CA GLU A 135 -15.19 11.95 9.13
C GLU A 135 -15.97 11.13 10.16
N PHE A 136 -16.15 11.67 11.37
CA PHE A 136 -16.97 11.06 12.42
C PHE A 136 -18.42 10.91 11.97
N ALA A 137 -19.02 11.95 11.37
CA ALA A 137 -20.36 11.88 10.81
C ALA A 137 -20.47 10.81 9.70
N ARG A 138 -19.45 10.68 8.84
CA ARG A 138 -19.39 9.63 7.82
C ARG A 138 -19.33 8.23 8.43
N MET A 139 -18.54 8.05 9.49
CA MET A 139 -18.44 6.77 10.20
C MET A 139 -19.75 6.39 10.89
N GLU A 140 -20.41 7.33 11.57
CA GLU A 140 -21.71 7.08 12.20
C GLU A 140 -22.80 6.78 11.15
N ALA A 141 -22.84 7.51 10.04
CA ALA A 141 -23.78 7.22 8.95
C ALA A 141 -23.54 5.82 8.35
N ALA A 142 -22.28 5.44 8.11
CA ALA A 142 -21.94 4.10 7.63
C ALA A 142 -22.27 3.00 8.65
N ARG A 143 -22.17 3.32 9.95
CA ARG A 143 -22.59 2.41 11.02
C ARG A 143 -24.10 2.25 11.07
N GLU A 144 -24.86 3.34 11.00
CA GLU A 144 -26.32 3.30 10.92
C GLU A 144 -26.80 2.53 9.67
N GLU A 145 -26.14 2.73 8.52
CA GLU A 145 -26.43 1.97 7.31
C GLU A 145 -26.15 0.47 7.48
N ARG A 146 -25.05 0.10 8.16
CA ARG A 146 -24.76 -1.31 8.51
C ARG A 146 -25.76 -1.89 9.50
N GLU A 147 -26.18 -1.11 10.49
CA GLU A 147 -27.20 -1.51 11.48
C GLU A 147 -28.59 -1.67 10.82
N GLN A 148 -28.92 -0.85 9.82
CA GLN A 148 -30.15 -0.96 9.01
C GLN A 148 -30.07 -2.08 7.95
N ALA A 149 -28.88 -2.35 7.40
CA ALA A 149 -28.63 -3.42 6.44
C ALA A 149 -28.47 -4.80 7.10
N GLN A 150 -28.52 -4.89 8.44
CA GLN A 150 -28.70 -6.16 9.14
C GLN A 150 -30.11 -6.70 8.89
N SER A 151 -30.31 -7.32 7.72
CA SER A 151 -31.34 -8.32 7.53
C SER A 151 -31.16 -9.41 8.58
N VAL A 152 -32.21 -9.66 9.38
CA VAL A 152 -32.38 -10.74 10.36
C VAL A 152 -31.19 -11.69 10.40
N ALA A 153 -30.27 -11.47 11.34
CA ALA A 153 -29.28 -12.48 11.67
C ALA A 153 -30.03 -13.81 11.89
N PRO A 154 -29.59 -14.93 11.29
CA PRO A 154 -30.24 -16.22 11.50
C PRO A 154 -30.34 -16.51 13.00
N ASP A 155 -31.43 -17.17 13.39
CA ASP A 155 -31.77 -17.49 14.78
C ASP A 155 -30.52 -17.97 15.53
N TYR A 156 -30.17 -17.26 16.61
CA TYR A 156 -28.98 -17.54 17.39
C TYR A 156 -29.06 -18.96 17.96
N THR A 157 -28.32 -19.89 17.35
CA THR A 157 -27.99 -21.15 18.01
C THR A 157 -27.09 -20.81 19.21
N PRO A 158 -27.51 -21.13 20.46
CA PRO A 158 -26.66 -20.87 21.61
C PRO A 158 -25.30 -21.54 21.42
N PRO A 159 -24.20 -20.88 21.81
CA PRO A 159 -22.87 -21.43 21.66
C PRO A 159 -22.81 -22.78 22.38
N PRO A 160 -21.99 -23.71 21.87
CA PRO A 160 -21.76 -24.97 22.55
C PRO A 160 -21.37 -24.72 24.02
N PRO A 161 -21.65 -25.67 24.92
CA PRO A 161 -21.41 -25.53 26.35
C PRO A 161 -20.01 -24.98 26.63
N PRO A 162 -19.84 -24.22 27.73
CA PRO A 162 -18.64 -23.45 27.99
C PRO A 162 -17.40 -24.31 27.77
N VAL A 163 -16.53 -23.82 26.88
CA VAL A 163 -15.20 -24.37 26.64
C VAL A 163 -14.57 -24.63 28.01
N PRO A 164 -13.92 -25.80 28.22
CA PRO A 164 -13.32 -26.12 29.50
C PRO A 164 -12.57 -24.91 30.04
N GLN A 165 -12.90 -24.51 31.28
CA GLN A 165 -12.28 -23.35 31.92
C GLN A 165 -10.77 -23.51 31.80
N LEU A 166 -10.17 -22.69 30.94
CA LEU A 166 -8.73 -22.61 30.82
C LEU A 166 -8.25 -22.10 32.17
N ASP A 167 -7.37 -22.84 32.81
CA ASP A 167 -6.78 -22.38 34.04
C ASP A 167 -6.05 -21.05 33.77
N PRO A 168 -5.89 -20.19 34.79
CA PRO A 168 -5.30 -18.87 34.63
C PRO A 168 -3.90 -18.89 33.98
N GLU A 169 -3.10 -19.93 34.18
CA GLU A 169 -1.78 -20.04 33.56
C GLU A 169 -1.89 -20.35 32.07
N THR A 170 -2.80 -21.25 31.68
CA THR A 170 -3.09 -21.53 30.28
C THR A 170 -3.64 -20.30 29.56
N PHE A 171 -4.56 -19.55 30.19
CA PHE A 171 -5.09 -18.30 29.64
C PHE A 171 -4.00 -17.23 29.44
N LEU A 172 -3.15 -17.01 30.45
CA LEU A 172 -2.01 -16.10 30.34
C LEU A 172 -0.98 -16.57 29.30
N SER A 173 -0.80 -17.88 29.13
CA SER A 173 0.07 -18.42 28.08
C SER A 173 -0.46 -18.13 26.68
N VAL A 174 -1.79 -18.12 26.50
CA VAL A 174 -2.44 -17.80 25.22
C VAL A 174 -2.34 -16.30 24.93
N LEU A 175 -2.55 -15.44 25.93
CA LEU A 175 -2.39 -13.98 25.79
C LEU A 175 -0.95 -13.54 25.52
N ARG A 176 0.04 -14.30 25.98
CA ARG A 176 1.46 -14.04 25.74
C ARG A 176 1.95 -14.54 24.37
N ARG A 177 1.12 -15.28 23.62
CA ARG A 177 1.43 -15.59 22.22
C ARG A 177 1.25 -14.31 21.41
N PRO A 178 2.12 -14.04 20.43
CA PRO A 178 1.86 -12.98 19.45
C PRO A 178 0.45 -13.20 18.90
N TRP A 179 -0.40 -12.16 18.94
CA TRP A 179 -1.71 -12.19 18.31
C TRP A 179 -1.51 -12.34 16.81
N LEU A 180 -1.46 -13.59 16.34
CA LEU A 180 -1.48 -13.94 14.94
C LEU A 180 -2.93 -13.93 14.51
N ASP A 181 -3.24 -13.07 13.54
CA ASP A 181 -4.51 -13.12 12.83
C ASP A 181 -4.80 -14.59 12.43
N PRO A 182 -5.90 -15.19 12.91
CA PRO A 182 -6.23 -16.58 12.62
C PRO A 182 -6.34 -16.89 11.12
N GLU A 183 -6.69 -15.90 10.31
CA GLU A 183 -6.74 -16.03 8.85
C GLU A 183 -5.34 -16.05 8.26
N LEU A 184 -4.45 -15.13 8.66
CA LEU A 184 -3.05 -15.14 8.23
C LEU A 184 -2.32 -16.39 8.71
N HIS A 185 -2.67 -16.90 9.89
CA HIS A 185 -2.11 -18.16 10.39
C HIS A 185 -2.50 -19.36 9.52
N ARG A 186 -3.79 -19.49 9.18
CA ARG A 186 -4.26 -20.55 8.26
C ARG A 186 -3.66 -20.39 6.87
N ALA A 187 -3.61 -19.16 6.36
CA ALA A 187 -2.95 -18.84 5.11
C ALA A 187 -1.47 -19.27 5.12
N GLY A 188 -0.76 -19.03 6.21
CA GLY A 188 0.64 -19.40 6.38
C GLY A 188 0.84 -20.91 6.29
N GLN A 189 -0.05 -21.69 6.92
CA GLN A 189 -0.02 -23.16 6.82
C GLN A 189 -0.20 -23.63 5.38
N LYS A 190 -1.17 -23.05 4.64
CA LYS A 190 -1.41 -23.41 3.24
C LYS A 190 -0.22 -23.03 2.33
N LEU A 191 0.39 -21.87 2.55
CA LEU A 191 1.54 -21.44 1.76
C LEU A 191 2.76 -22.34 1.97
N VAL A 192 3.01 -22.83 3.20
CA VAL A 192 4.10 -23.79 3.46
C VAL A 192 3.93 -25.07 2.64
N GLU A 193 2.71 -25.52 2.39
CA GLU A 193 2.46 -26.74 1.64
C GLU A 193 2.63 -26.57 0.12
N ARG A 194 2.58 -25.33 -0.37
CA ARG A 194 2.40 -25.03 -1.80
C ARG A 194 3.54 -24.24 -2.40
N CYS A 195 4.25 -23.43 -1.61
CA CYS A 195 5.22 -22.46 -2.10
C CYS A 195 6.66 -22.84 -1.78
N ASP A 196 7.52 -22.52 -2.72
CA ASP A 196 8.96 -22.71 -2.61
C ASP A 196 9.72 -21.41 -2.87
N VAL A 197 10.88 -21.28 -2.23
CA VAL A 197 11.83 -20.17 -2.43
C VAL A 197 13.08 -20.67 -3.12
N PRO A 198 13.68 -19.84 -4.00
CA PRO A 198 14.96 -20.15 -4.59
C PRO A 198 16.04 -20.20 -3.51
N LEU A 199 16.88 -21.23 -3.56
CA LEU A 199 18.12 -21.29 -2.81
C LEU A 199 19.20 -20.56 -3.62
N PRO A 200 20.01 -19.72 -2.97
CA PRO A 200 21.08 -19.05 -3.67
C PRO A 200 22.20 -20.06 -3.98
N THR A 201 22.56 -20.17 -5.25
CA THR A 201 23.61 -21.08 -5.73
C THR A 201 24.67 -20.36 -6.54
N VAL A 202 25.91 -20.78 -6.34
CA VAL A 202 27.09 -20.24 -7.06
C VAL A 202 27.23 -20.87 -8.47
N SER A 203 26.50 -21.94 -8.76
CA SER A 203 26.67 -22.75 -9.98
C SER A 203 25.32 -23.08 -10.63
N GLY A 204 24.88 -22.19 -11.52
CA GLY A 204 23.97 -22.47 -12.65
C GLY A 204 22.82 -23.43 -12.39
N GLY A 205 21.79 -22.95 -11.69
CA GLY A 205 20.49 -23.60 -11.50
C GLY A 205 20.02 -23.37 -10.07
N ALA A 206 18.94 -22.60 -9.87
CA ALA A 206 18.40 -22.35 -8.54
C ALA A 206 17.66 -23.61 -8.03
N PRO A 207 18.19 -24.33 -7.02
CA PRO A 207 17.40 -25.34 -6.34
C PRO A 207 16.34 -24.63 -5.52
N TYR A 208 15.16 -25.22 -5.41
CA TYR A 208 14.08 -24.66 -4.61
C TYR A 208 13.97 -25.40 -3.29
N ARG A 209 13.61 -24.67 -2.22
CA ARG A 209 13.21 -25.28 -0.96
C ARG A 209 11.83 -24.80 -0.54
N ARG A 210 11.16 -25.61 0.26
CA ARG A 210 9.94 -25.21 0.95
C ARG A 210 10.19 -24.01 1.83
N ILE A 211 9.24 -23.07 1.82
CA ILE A 211 9.23 -21.98 2.79
C ILE A 211 8.89 -22.53 4.18
N THR A 212 9.50 -21.94 5.20
CA THR A 212 9.14 -22.23 6.59
C THR A 212 7.86 -21.50 6.97
N HIS A 213 7.20 -21.96 8.04
CA HIS A 213 5.99 -21.29 8.54
C HIS A 213 6.24 -19.82 8.94
N ASN A 214 7.41 -19.50 9.52
CA ASN A 214 7.74 -18.12 9.88
C ASN A 214 7.97 -17.25 8.64
N GLU A 215 8.61 -17.80 7.61
CA GLU A 215 8.75 -17.12 6.32
C GLU A 215 7.38 -16.91 5.66
N ALA A 216 6.50 -17.91 5.67
CA ALA A 216 5.15 -17.79 5.13
C ALA A 216 4.34 -16.69 5.85
N LEU A 217 4.43 -16.61 7.18
CA LEU A 217 3.78 -15.53 7.93
C LEU A 217 4.38 -14.15 7.64
N SER A 218 5.70 -14.05 7.56
CA SER A 218 6.39 -12.81 7.20
C SER A 218 6.01 -12.34 5.80
N LEU A 219 5.95 -13.27 4.85
CA LEU A 219 5.52 -13.03 3.48
C LEU A 219 4.08 -12.48 3.44
N LEU A 220 3.15 -13.18 4.09
CA LEU A 220 1.74 -12.80 4.12
C LEU A 220 1.51 -11.44 4.77
N ALA A 221 2.14 -11.19 5.91
CA ALA A 221 2.04 -9.90 6.59
C ALA A 221 2.58 -8.77 5.71
N GLY A 222 3.71 -8.99 5.05
CA GLY A 222 4.30 -8.00 4.15
C GLY A 222 3.44 -7.76 2.91
N LEU A 223 2.96 -8.81 2.23
CA LEU A 223 2.07 -8.67 1.08
C LEU A 223 0.76 -7.94 1.46
N HIS A 224 0.18 -8.27 2.62
CA HIS A 224 -1.02 -7.58 3.12
C HIS A 224 -0.75 -6.09 3.37
N GLN A 225 0.40 -5.74 3.96
CA GLN A 225 0.82 -4.34 4.15
C GLN A 225 1.05 -3.60 2.82
N GLN A 226 1.42 -4.32 1.75
CA GLN A 226 1.54 -3.78 0.40
C GLN A 226 0.21 -3.74 -0.37
N GLY A 227 -0.93 -3.97 0.30
CA GLY A 227 -2.26 -3.90 -0.29
C GLY A 227 -2.65 -5.10 -1.16
N VAL A 228 -1.96 -6.24 -1.04
CA VAL A 228 -2.31 -7.47 -1.75
C VAL A 228 -3.52 -8.12 -1.08
N ASP A 229 -4.53 -8.45 -1.87
CA ASP A 229 -5.64 -9.30 -1.43
C ASP A 229 -5.14 -10.74 -1.21
N ILE A 230 -4.85 -11.04 0.05
CA ILE A 230 -4.33 -12.35 0.49
C ILE A 230 -5.32 -13.48 0.19
N GLN A 231 -6.63 -13.23 0.31
CA GLN A 231 -7.63 -14.27 0.08
C GLN A 231 -7.71 -14.62 -1.41
N ALA A 232 -7.70 -13.60 -2.28
CA ALA A 232 -7.65 -13.82 -3.73
C ALA A 232 -6.36 -14.54 -4.16
N LEU A 233 -5.21 -14.15 -3.60
CA LEU A 233 -3.92 -14.80 -3.87
C LEU A 233 -3.94 -16.28 -3.49
N LEU A 234 -4.40 -16.60 -2.27
CA LEU A 234 -4.50 -17.99 -1.80
C LEU A 234 -5.47 -18.80 -2.65
N ALA A 235 -6.62 -18.24 -3.02
CA ALA A 235 -7.59 -18.92 -3.87
C ALA A 235 -6.97 -19.35 -5.21
N GLN A 236 -6.14 -18.49 -5.83
CA GLN A 236 -5.42 -18.85 -7.06
C GLN A 236 -4.37 -19.94 -6.83
N ILE A 237 -3.57 -19.81 -5.76
CA ILE A 237 -2.54 -20.81 -5.41
C ILE A 237 -3.19 -22.18 -5.10
N GLU A 238 -4.35 -22.20 -4.46
CA GLU A 238 -5.11 -23.43 -4.17
C GLU A 238 -5.74 -24.03 -5.43
N ALA A 239 -6.25 -23.20 -6.34
CA ALA A 239 -6.82 -23.65 -7.61
C ALA A 239 -5.77 -24.25 -8.57
N TRP A 240 -4.48 -23.93 -8.38
CA TRP A 240 -3.40 -24.46 -9.20
C TRP A 240 -3.24 -25.98 -9.06
N PRO A 241 -3.37 -26.78 -10.13
CA PRO A 241 -3.40 -28.24 -10.01
C PRO A 241 -2.03 -28.86 -9.77
N TYR A 242 -0.94 -28.12 -10.00
CA TYR A 242 0.42 -28.60 -9.79
C TYR A 242 0.92 -28.25 -8.39
N GLN A 243 1.83 -29.06 -7.86
CA GLN A 243 2.53 -28.77 -6.60
C GLN A 243 3.73 -27.87 -6.92
N ASN A 244 4.14 -27.03 -5.96
CA ASN A 244 5.37 -26.21 -5.99
C ASN A 244 5.22 -24.93 -6.82
N VAL A 245 4.57 -23.93 -6.23
CA VAL A 245 4.57 -22.55 -6.74
C VAL A 245 5.86 -21.88 -6.32
N ALA A 246 6.73 -21.57 -7.27
CA ALA A 246 7.95 -20.85 -6.95
C ALA A 246 7.64 -19.36 -6.74
N LEU A 247 8.13 -18.79 -5.63
CA LEU A 247 7.79 -17.41 -5.26
C LEU A 247 8.46 -16.36 -6.17
N ASP A 248 9.54 -16.71 -6.86
CA ASP A 248 10.18 -15.83 -7.85
C ASP A 248 9.30 -15.59 -9.08
N TRP A 249 8.34 -16.48 -9.38
CA TRP A 249 7.31 -16.23 -10.39
C TRP A 249 6.45 -15.01 -10.08
N LEU A 250 6.31 -14.67 -8.79
CA LEU A 250 5.53 -13.53 -8.33
C LEU A 250 6.35 -12.24 -8.34
N SER A 251 7.66 -12.31 -8.09
CA SER A 251 8.53 -11.12 -8.06
C SER A 251 8.91 -10.65 -9.47
N GLU A 252 9.18 -11.60 -10.38
CA GLU A 252 9.62 -11.31 -11.75
C GLU A 252 8.75 -12.04 -12.79
N PRO A 253 7.44 -11.76 -12.85
CA PRO A 253 6.52 -12.53 -13.70
C PRO A 253 6.86 -12.41 -15.19
N GLU A 254 7.31 -11.25 -15.66
CA GLU A 254 7.66 -11.03 -17.06
C GLU A 254 8.87 -11.89 -17.50
N GLN A 255 9.90 -11.96 -16.64
CA GLN A 255 11.10 -12.77 -16.89
C GLN A 255 10.77 -14.27 -16.87
N ASN A 256 9.96 -14.72 -15.91
CA ASN A 256 9.53 -16.11 -15.83
C ASN A 256 8.64 -16.51 -17.01
N VAL A 257 7.73 -15.64 -17.45
CA VAL A 257 6.93 -15.87 -18.66
C VAL A 257 7.82 -15.98 -19.90
N ALA A 258 8.83 -15.12 -20.05
CA ALA A 258 9.78 -15.20 -21.16
C ALA A 258 10.54 -16.53 -21.17
N LEU A 259 10.98 -17.02 -20.00
CA LEU A 259 11.64 -18.33 -19.87
C LEU A 259 10.72 -19.49 -20.25
N ILE A 260 9.43 -19.42 -19.88
CA ILE A 260 8.42 -20.42 -20.26
C ILE A 260 8.20 -20.42 -21.76
N CYS A 261 8.02 -19.24 -22.39
CA CYS A 261 7.88 -19.12 -23.84
C CYS A 261 9.09 -19.68 -24.58
N GLN A 262 10.31 -19.33 -24.13
CA GLN A 262 11.55 -19.87 -24.71
C GLN A 262 11.62 -21.40 -24.56
N ALA A 263 11.23 -21.95 -23.40
CA ALA A 263 11.22 -23.39 -23.20
C ALA A 263 10.22 -24.09 -24.12
N MET A 264 9.04 -23.49 -24.35
CA MET A 264 8.06 -24.01 -25.31
C MET A 264 8.59 -24.04 -26.74
N GLU A 265 9.41 -23.06 -27.14
CA GLU A 265 9.97 -22.97 -28.49
C GLU A 265 11.19 -23.88 -28.70
N THR A 266 11.98 -24.12 -27.65
CA THR A 266 13.33 -24.70 -27.79
C THR A 266 13.53 -26.06 -27.13
N LYS A 267 12.69 -26.42 -26.15
CA LYS A 267 12.88 -27.63 -25.32
C LYS A 267 11.76 -28.65 -25.44
N ILE A 268 10.56 -28.24 -25.84
CA ILE A 268 9.40 -29.13 -25.99
C ILE A 268 9.28 -29.56 -27.44
N ALA A 269 9.05 -30.85 -27.67
CA ALA A 269 8.83 -31.36 -29.02
C ALA A 269 7.52 -30.77 -29.60
N PRO A 270 7.48 -30.31 -30.87
CA PRO A 270 6.29 -29.66 -31.43
C PRO A 270 5.03 -30.53 -31.48
N ASP A 271 5.19 -31.85 -31.41
CA ASP A 271 4.14 -32.87 -31.40
C ASP A 271 3.68 -33.27 -30.00
N ASP A 272 4.35 -32.81 -28.94
CA ASP A 272 3.93 -33.03 -27.54
C ASP A 272 2.93 -31.94 -27.09
N GLU A 273 1.70 -32.03 -27.60
CA GLU A 273 0.62 -31.08 -27.26
C GLU A 273 0.25 -31.10 -25.77
N ALA A 274 0.45 -32.22 -25.07
CA ALA A 274 0.15 -32.31 -23.64
C ALA A 274 1.15 -31.47 -22.81
N GLU A 275 2.44 -31.55 -23.16
CA GLU A 275 3.48 -30.76 -22.51
C GLU A 275 3.37 -29.28 -22.88
N LEU A 276 3.07 -28.95 -24.14
CA LEU A 276 2.77 -27.57 -24.57
C LEU A 276 1.57 -26.98 -23.81
N ALA A 277 0.48 -27.73 -23.66
CA ALA A 277 -0.68 -27.30 -22.89
C ALA A 277 -0.34 -27.04 -21.41
N ARG A 278 0.51 -27.88 -20.81
CA ARG A 278 1.00 -27.67 -19.44
C ARG A 278 1.78 -26.36 -19.31
N PHE A 279 2.70 -26.05 -20.23
CA PHE A 279 3.47 -24.81 -20.20
C PHE A 279 2.60 -23.57 -20.48
N ARG A 280 1.61 -23.67 -21.37
CA ARG A 280 0.60 -22.59 -21.59
C ARG A 280 -0.17 -22.29 -20.30
N HIS A 281 -0.63 -23.32 -19.61
CA HIS A 281 -1.33 -23.17 -18.33
C HIS A 281 -0.41 -22.56 -17.25
N HIS A 282 0.87 -22.94 -17.25
CA HIS A 282 1.87 -22.37 -16.34
C HIS A 282 2.09 -20.87 -16.59
N ARG A 283 2.22 -20.46 -17.86
CA ARG A 283 2.32 -19.06 -18.26
C ARG A 283 1.10 -18.25 -17.80
N GLU A 284 -0.09 -18.77 -18.06
CA GLU A 284 -1.36 -18.11 -17.71
C GLU A 284 -1.54 -17.97 -16.19
N PHE A 285 -1.10 -18.97 -15.43
CA PHE A 285 -1.08 -18.92 -13.98
C PHE A 285 -0.18 -17.80 -13.45
N ILE A 286 1.06 -17.69 -13.95
CA ILE A 286 1.97 -16.60 -13.55
C ILE A 286 1.37 -15.22 -13.87
N LEU A 287 0.80 -15.05 -15.07
CA LEU A 287 0.16 -13.80 -15.46
C LEU A 287 -1.07 -13.46 -14.61
N THR A 288 -1.81 -14.48 -14.17
CA THR A 288 -2.97 -14.31 -13.28
C THR A 288 -2.52 -13.85 -11.91
N LEU A 289 -1.52 -14.49 -11.33
CA LEU A 289 -0.94 -14.10 -10.05
C LEU A 289 -0.33 -12.70 -10.10
N ALA A 290 0.35 -12.34 -11.20
CA ALA A 290 0.94 -11.02 -11.41
C ALA A 290 -0.11 -9.90 -11.35
N ARG A 291 -1.35 -10.14 -11.76
CA ARG A 291 -2.44 -9.14 -11.66
C ARG A 291 -2.90 -8.89 -10.23
N LEU A 292 -2.74 -9.88 -9.34
CA LEU A 292 -3.09 -9.77 -7.93
C LEU A 292 -2.01 -9.10 -7.09
N VAL A 293 -0.76 -9.11 -7.57
CA VAL A 293 0.39 -8.53 -6.88
C VAL A 293 0.84 -7.26 -7.61
N PRO A 294 0.51 -6.06 -7.10
CA PRO A 294 0.84 -4.80 -7.76
C PRO A 294 2.37 -4.58 -7.82
N PRO A 295 2.88 -3.77 -8.77
CA PRO A 295 4.32 -3.61 -8.98
C PRO A 295 5.13 -3.25 -7.72
N GLY A 296 4.58 -2.40 -6.84
CA GLY A 296 5.22 -2.06 -5.55
C GLY A 296 5.38 -3.27 -4.63
N ALA A 297 4.36 -4.12 -4.53
CA ALA A 297 4.42 -5.36 -3.77
C ALA A 297 5.42 -6.37 -4.37
N ARG A 298 5.61 -6.37 -5.70
CA ARG A 298 6.62 -7.22 -6.36
C ARG A 298 8.05 -6.78 -6.04
N LEU A 299 8.31 -5.47 -6.01
CA LEU A 299 9.61 -4.94 -5.61
C LEU A 299 9.93 -5.32 -4.15
N TRP A 300 8.95 -5.17 -3.26
CA TRP A 300 9.09 -5.63 -1.88
C TRP A 300 9.34 -7.13 -1.80
N LEU A 301 8.60 -7.93 -2.57
CA LEU A 301 8.76 -9.39 -2.61
C LEU A 301 10.15 -9.79 -3.10
N SER A 302 10.70 -9.10 -4.11
CA SER A 302 12.07 -9.33 -4.58
C SER A 302 13.09 -9.10 -3.45
N GLY A 303 13.01 -7.97 -2.76
CA GLY A 303 13.87 -7.70 -1.60
C GLY A 303 13.68 -8.69 -0.45
N TRP A 304 12.46 -9.16 -0.23
CA TRP A 304 12.17 -10.20 0.75
C TRP A 304 12.81 -11.54 0.36
N LEU A 305 12.73 -11.94 -0.91
CA LEU A 305 13.37 -13.15 -1.42
C LEU A 305 14.89 -13.09 -1.28
N GLU A 306 15.50 -11.94 -1.60
CA GLU A 306 16.94 -11.72 -1.37
C GLU A 306 17.32 -11.85 0.10
N ALA A 307 16.53 -11.27 1.01
CA ALA A 307 16.77 -11.36 2.45
C ALA A 307 16.67 -12.80 2.97
N VAL A 308 15.66 -13.55 2.51
CA VAL A 308 15.48 -14.97 2.86
C VAL A 308 16.62 -15.82 2.30
N ALA A 309 17.05 -15.56 1.06
CA ALA A 309 18.18 -16.22 0.44
C ALA A 309 19.48 -15.96 1.23
N TYR A 310 19.74 -14.70 1.58
CA TYR A 310 20.92 -14.31 2.37
C TYR A 310 20.91 -14.94 3.77
N GLY A 311 19.76 -14.92 4.45
CA GLY A 311 19.59 -15.58 5.75
C GLY A 311 19.85 -17.09 5.69
N ALA A 312 19.40 -17.75 4.62
CA ALA A 312 19.67 -19.17 4.39
C ALA A 312 21.15 -19.47 4.16
N MET A 313 21.88 -18.61 3.43
CA MET A 313 23.33 -18.75 3.25
C MET A 313 24.09 -18.63 4.57
N MET A 314 23.77 -17.62 5.37
CA MET A 314 24.45 -17.39 6.65
C MET A 314 24.21 -18.53 7.65
N SER A 315 23.04 -19.16 7.59
CA SER A 315 22.70 -20.32 8.43
C SER A 315 23.41 -21.61 8.05
N GLN A 316 24.00 -21.70 6.85
CA GLN A 316 24.78 -22.87 6.39
C GLN A 316 26.28 -22.77 6.74
N VAL A 317 26.75 -21.58 7.13
CA VAL A 317 28.16 -21.31 7.45
C VAL A 317 28.42 -21.38 8.98
N ALA A 318 27.36 -21.37 9.80
CA ALA A 318 27.40 -21.48 11.26
C ALA A 318 27.27 -22.95 11.72
#